data_AF-S4XE62-F1
#
_entry.id   AF-S4XE62-F1
#
_cell.length_a   1.000
_cell.length_b   1.000
_cell.length_c   1.000
_cell.angle_alpha   90.00
_cell.angle_beta   90.00
_cell.angle_gamma   90.00
#
_symmetry.space_group_name_H-M   'P 1'
#
loop_
_entity.id
_entity.type
_entity.pdbx_description
1 polymer ?
#
loop_
_entity_poly.entity_id
_entity_poly.type
_entity_poly.pdbx_seq_one_letter_code
_entity_poly.pdbx_strand_id
1 'polypeptide(L)'
;MSCPFTGNPSDLNESLENHSLGDMAAEAAPTKKSFRRGGKDDTLVREDEGFFGPDSITWKVWSFPGFALQAFARAVTLEHLDPDLVAAVDASGQVYKRTPVRYDRTMEYFAAVLTADAQTMTRMSDILMKVHDRSFGVNPVTGNNFEANNPDSQLWIHVTAWHSMLYIYEKFGPGKLPRDEENEYWEQMAVSAAFQPIRQEDLPRTRGQVQKFFDDWRPKLSASEAAIRNTDHILDGFRTIEPDLPNWFIWLGRPVLRRSIIATYPRWMRPMLGVKQSRLMDSLSIAVWKPFYKVLDNNPKLFLWLLKRICPRAVRYMEPLLLKTPAKTPRVYTPEVARRMYGNPLTPLEQREELLKKRQGGVGQKSYGHNHTDEILEFANADDLEATEKVLDAIEEVELRPAG
;
A
#
# COMPACT_ATOMS: atom_id res chain seq x y z
N MET A 1 -3.36 35.82 -36.18
CA MET A 1 -4.74 35.33 -36.30
C MET A 1 -5.30 35.18 -34.90
N SER A 2 -5.96 36.23 -34.47
CA SER A 2 -6.63 36.40 -33.18
C SER A 2 -8.13 36.42 -33.45
N CYS A 3 -8.93 35.70 -32.67
CA CYS A 3 -10.35 35.99 -32.53
C CYS A 3 -10.80 35.64 -31.09
N PRO A 4 -11.54 36.52 -30.40
CA PRO A 4 -11.75 36.48 -28.96
C PRO A 4 -13.15 35.98 -28.58
N PHE A 5 -13.30 35.45 -27.37
CA PHE A 5 -14.60 35.20 -26.75
C PHE A 5 -15.05 36.45 -25.96
N THR A 6 -16.24 36.94 -26.27
CA THR A 6 -16.90 38.09 -25.64
C THR A 6 -18.13 37.60 -24.86
N GLY A 7 -18.10 37.72 -23.54
CA GLY A 7 -19.26 37.53 -22.66
C GLY A 7 -19.22 38.58 -21.54
N ASN A 8 -20.31 39.32 -21.38
CA ASN A 8 -20.43 40.53 -20.56
C ASN A 8 -20.71 40.18 -19.07
N PRO A 9 -20.07 40.81 -18.07
CA PRO A 9 -20.18 40.43 -16.65
C PRO A 9 -21.41 40.99 -15.89
N SER A 10 -22.51 41.32 -16.58
CA SER A 10 -23.61 42.09 -15.99
C SER A 10 -24.98 41.41 -15.92
N ASP A 11 -25.07 40.09 -16.09
CA ASP A 11 -26.35 39.37 -15.89
C ASP A 11 -26.52 38.92 -14.43
N LEU A 12 -26.78 39.93 -13.60
CA LEU A 12 -27.87 40.04 -12.63
C LEU A 12 -28.03 38.96 -11.53
N ASN A 13 -27.51 39.32 -10.36
CA ASN A 13 -28.19 39.09 -9.09
C ASN A 13 -29.52 39.89 -9.08
N GLU A 14 -30.64 39.23 -8.75
CA GLU A 14 -31.64 39.64 -7.74
C GLU A 14 -32.95 38.86 -7.93
N SER A 15 -33.25 37.98 -6.98
CA SER A 15 -34.53 38.03 -6.26
C SER A 15 -34.49 37.16 -5.00
N LEU A 16 -34.54 37.86 -3.89
CA LEU A 16 -34.97 37.47 -2.54
C LEU A 16 -36.36 36.78 -2.62
N GLU A 17 -36.89 35.95 -1.73
CA GLU A 17 -36.73 35.76 -0.29
C GLU A 17 -37.67 34.58 0.13
N ASN A 18 -37.51 34.10 1.37
CA ASN A 18 -38.42 33.27 2.18
C ASN A 18 -38.46 31.73 1.95
N HIS A 19 -37.91 30.97 2.91
CA HIS A 19 -38.72 30.34 3.97
C HIS A 19 -37.87 29.61 5.03
N SER A 20 -38.02 30.08 6.28
CA SER A 20 -38.09 29.36 7.57
C SER A 20 -37.08 28.26 7.94
N LEU A 21 -36.36 28.51 9.04
CA LEU A 21 -35.80 27.54 9.97
C LEU A 21 -36.90 26.65 10.57
N GLY A 22 -36.62 25.35 10.76
CA GLY A 22 -37.45 24.44 11.54
C GLY A 22 -37.05 22.98 11.42
N ASP A 23 -36.68 22.41 12.56
CA ASP A 23 -36.65 20.98 12.93
C ASP A 23 -35.39 20.14 12.64
N MET A 24 -34.51 20.18 13.64
CA MET A 24 -33.64 19.08 14.02
C MET A 24 -34.49 17.89 14.48
N ALA A 25 -34.60 16.87 13.62
CA ALA A 25 -34.96 15.52 14.03
C ALA A 25 -33.84 14.59 13.60
N ALA A 26 -33.30 13.86 14.57
CA ALA A 26 -32.33 12.81 14.38
C ALA A 26 -32.91 11.71 13.49
N GLU A 27 -32.24 11.39 12.38
CA GLU A 27 -32.45 10.08 11.75
C GLU A 27 -31.29 9.62 10.85
N ALA A 28 -30.95 8.35 11.10
CA ALA A 28 -30.38 7.35 10.19
C ALA A 28 -28.96 7.57 9.60
N ALA A 29 -28.05 6.67 10.02
CA ALA A 29 -26.76 6.42 9.41
C ALA A 29 -26.85 6.22 7.89
N PRO A 30 -25.95 6.82 7.08
CA PRO A 30 -25.94 6.56 5.65
C PRO A 30 -25.26 5.21 5.39
N THR A 31 -26.06 4.19 5.10
CA THR A 31 -25.66 3.03 4.30
C THR A 31 -25.44 3.46 2.85
N LYS A 32 -24.39 4.25 2.59
CA LYS A 32 -23.93 4.52 1.22
C LYS A 32 -22.94 3.44 0.81
N LYS A 33 -23.33 2.60 -0.15
CA LYS A 33 -22.41 1.81 -0.98
C LYS A 33 -21.31 2.74 -1.49
N SER A 34 -20.13 2.73 -0.88
CA SER A 34 -19.09 3.73 -1.13
C SER A 34 -17.80 3.10 -1.69
N PHE A 35 -17.43 3.58 -2.89
CA PHE A 35 -16.12 3.55 -3.53
C PHE A 35 -15.36 2.21 -3.62
N ARG A 36 -15.87 1.30 -4.46
CA ARG A 36 -15.09 0.22 -5.10
C ARG A 36 -15.22 0.33 -6.61
N ARG A 37 -14.44 1.17 -7.27
CA ARG A 37 -14.34 1.13 -8.74
C ARG A 37 -12.93 1.51 -9.19
N GLY A 38 -12.18 0.50 -9.65
CA GLY A 38 -11.61 0.61 -10.99
C GLY A 38 -12.76 0.38 -11.98
N GLY A 39 -13.01 1.35 -12.86
CA GLY A 39 -14.08 1.27 -13.86
C GLY A 39 -13.90 0.07 -14.79
N LYS A 40 -14.95 -0.28 -15.56
CA LYS A 40 -14.81 -1.27 -16.64
C LYS A 40 -13.88 -0.75 -17.77
N ASP A 41 -13.67 0.57 -17.80
CA ASP A 41 -12.90 1.33 -18.79
C ASP A 41 -11.68 2.03 -18.16
N ASP A 42 -11.33 1.70 -16.91
CA ASP A 42 -10.13 2.22 -16.22
C ASP A 42 -8.92 1.34 -16.56
N THR A 43 -8.51 1.41 -17.83
CA THR A 43 -7.35 0.67 -18.35
C THR A 43 -6.16 1.62 -18.44
N LEU A 44 -5.11 1.37 -17.66
CA LEU A 44 -3.86 2.11 -17.78
C LEU A 44 -3.17 1.73 -19.10
N VAL A 45 -2.94 2.72 -19.97
CA VAL A 45 -2.06 2.56 -21.13
C VAL A 45 -0.64 2.90 -20.69
N ARG A 46 0.19 1.87 -20.51
CA ARG A 46 1.58 2.03 -20.09
C ARG A 46 2.44 2.54 -21.24
N GLU A 47 3.03 3.72 -21.10
CA GLU A 47 3.94 4.30 -22.10
C GLU A 47 5.27 3.53 -22.20
N ASP A 48 5.73 3.00 -21.07
CA ASP A 48 6.93 2.19 -20.91
C ASP A 48 6.73 1.08 -19.87
N GLU A 49 7.74 0.22 -19.67
CA GLU A 49 7.68 -0.89 -18.71
C GLU A 49 8.02 -0.45 -17.27
N GLY A 50 8.24 0.85 -17.03
CA GLY A 50 8.57 1.38 -15.71
C GLY A 50 9.95 0.94 -15.25
N PHE A 51 9.97 0.18 -14.15
CA PHE A 51 11.20 -0.21 -13.44
C PHE A 51 11.51 -1.70 -13.50
N PHE A 52 10.54 -2.51 -13.95
CA PHE A 52 10.68 -3.96 -14.09
C PHE A 52 10.09 -4.38 -15.42
N GLY A 53 10.91 -5.02 -16.24
CA GLY A 53 10.47 -5.49 -17.56
C GLY A 53 9.64 -6.79 -17.50
N PRO A 54 9.03 -7.16 -18.63
CA PRO A 54 8.51 -8.50 -18.86
C PRO A 54 9.55 -9.56 -18.53
N ASP A 55 9.10 -10.66 -17.93
CA ASP A 55 9.93 -11.79 -17.49
C ASP A 55 10.91 -11.51 -16.34
N SER A 56 10.88 -10.31 -15.73
CA SER A 56 11.65 -10.05 -14.51
C SER A 56 11.30 -11.02 -13.37
N ILE A 57 12.29 -11.36 -12.55
CA ILE A 57 12.06 -12.21 -11.37
C ILE A 57 11.07 -11.57 -10.40
N THR A 58 11.06 -10.24 -10.31
CA THR A 58 10.06 -9.48 -9.55
C THR A 58 8.65 -9.78 -10.05
N TRP A 59 8.39 -9.68 -11.36
CA TRP A 59 7.06 -10.02 -11.90
C TRP A 59 6.71 -11.49 -11.64
N LYS A 60 7.65 -12.42 -11.80
CA LYS A 60 7.43 -13.84 -11.50
C LYS A 60 7.02 -14.10 -10.05
N VAL A 61 7.65 -13.43 -9.07
CA VAL A 61 7.35 -13.62 -7.64
C VAL A 61 6.06 -12.89 -7.25
N TRP A 62 5.91 -11.62 -7.63
CA TRP A 62 4.81 -10.77 -7.18
C TRP A 62 3.48 -11.06 -7.90
N SER A 63 3.51 -11.75 -9.03
CA SER A 63 2.32 -12.24 -9.71
C SER A 63 1.78 -13.55 -9.17
N PHE A 64 2.49 -14.20 -8.24
CA PHE A 64 2.02 -15.43 -7.64
C PHE A 64 0.69 -15.19 -6.90
N PRO A 65 -0.34 -16.04 -7.09
CA PRO A 65 -1.67 -15.78 -6.54
C PRO A 65 -1.80 -15.61 -5.03
N GLY A 66 -0.78 -15.99 -4.26
CA GLY A 66 -0.70 -15.74 -2.82
C GLY A 66 -0.36 -14.31 -2.41
N PHE A 67 0.01 -13.42 -3.35
CA PHE A 67 0.51 -12.08 -3.02
C PHE A 67 -0.51 -11.24 -2.23
N ALA A 68 -1.74 -11.13 -2.74
CA ALA A 68 -2.82 -10.33 -2.17
C ALA A 68 -3.61 -11.03 -1.04
N LEU A 69 -3.09 -12.14 -0.50
CA LEU A 69 -3.68 -12.81 0.65
C LEU A 69 -2.59 -13.09 1.68
N GLN A 70 -1.97 -14.27 1.63
CA GLN A 70 -1.01 -14.71 2.63
C GLN A 70 0.23 -13.83 2.69
N ALA A 71 0.76 -13.36 1.55
CA ALA A 71 2.03 -12.64 1.54
C ALA A 71 1.89 -11.24 2.11
N PHE A 72 0.91 -10.49 1.63
CA PHE A 72 0.65 -9.17 2.15
C PHE A 72 0.22 -9.23 3.63
N ALA A 73 -0.72 -10.12 4.00
CA ALA A 73 -1.12 -10.28 5.39
C ALA A 73 0.06 -10.67 6.29
N ARG A 74 0.97 -11.54 5.82
CA ARG A 74 2.20 -11.88 6.55
C ARG A 74 3.08 -10.65 6.73
N ALA A 75 3.32 -9.88 5.68
CA ALA A 75 4.16 -8.68 5.72
C ALA A 75 3.63 -7.69 6.77
N VAL A 76 2.39 -7.23 6.60
CA VAL A 76 1.84 -6.17 7.44
C VAL A 76 1.70 -6.59 8.89
N THR A 77 1.40 -7.84 9.20
CA THR A 77 1.32 -8.29 10.60
C THR A 77 2.69 -8.38 11.26
N LEU A 78 3.74 -8.78 10.53
CA LEU A 78 5.11 -8.73 11.04
C LEU A 78 5.59 -7.28 11.21
N GLU A 79 5.19 -6.39 10.31
CA GLU A 79 5.51 -4.95 10.38
C GLU A 79 5.05 -4.32 11.69
N HIS A 80 3.88 -4.72 12.20
CA HIS A 80 3.34 -4.24 13.47
C HIS A 80 4.19 -4.55 14.71
N LEU A 81 5.21 -5.40 14.60
CA LEU A 81 6.16 -5.64 15.70
C LEU A 81 7.20 -4.52 15.83
N ASP A 82 7.34 -3.64 14.84
CA ASP A 82 8.09 -2.39 15.00
C ASP A 82 7.23 -1.38 15.79
N PRO A 83 7.67 -0.94 16.99
CA PRO A 83 6.84 -0.17 17.90
C PRO A 83 6.41 1.19 17.34
N ASP A 84 7.30 1.87 16.61
CA ASP A 84 7.04 3.23 16.12
C ASP A 84 6.15 3.18 14.86
N LEU A 85 6.34 2.17 14.02
CA LEU A 85 5.43 1.86 12.92
C LEU A 85 4.01 1.58 13.41
N VAL A 86 3.83 0.67 14.38
CA VAL A 86 2.47 0.36 14.87
C VAL A 86 1.82 1.57 15.54
N ALA A 87 2.60 2.43 16.21
CA ALA A 87 2.07 3.67 16.76
C ALA A 87 1.53 4.60 15.68
N ALA A 88 2.23 4.76 14.55
CA ALA A 88 1.75 5.56 13.41
C ALA A 88 0.43 4.99 12.84
N VAL A 89 0.37 3.67 12.67
CA VAL A 89 -0.82 2.98 12.18
C VAL A 89 -1.99 3.13 13.14
N ASP A 90 -1.75 2.91 14.43
CA ASP A 90 -2.77 2.98 15.47
C ASP A 90 -3.31 4.40 15.65
N ALA A 91 -2.42 5.39 15.65
CA ALA A 91 -2.79 6.79 15.73
C ALA A 91 -3.73 7.20 14.59
N SER A 92 -3.53 6.67 13.38
CA SER A 92 -4.42 6.93 12.24
C SER A 92 -5.83 6.37 12.44
N GLY A 93 -5.97 5.21 13.10
CA GLY A 93 -7.23 4.46 13.21
C GLY A 93 -7.76 3.85 11.90
N GLN A 94 -7.09 4.10 10.77
CA GLN A 94 -7.64 3.81 9.44
C GLN A 94 -7.68 2.31 9.12
N VAL A 95 -6.84 1.50 9.77
CA VAL A 95 -6.89 0.03 9.65
C VAL A 95 -8.26 -0.52 10.03
N TYR A 96 -8.96 0.09 10.99
CA TYR A 96 -10.30 -0.33 11.41
C TYR A 96 -11.40 0.44 10.68
N LYS A 97 -11.27 1.76 10.62
CA LYS A 97 -12.34 2.63 10.11
C LYS A 97 -12.55 2.48 8.61
N ARG A 98 -11.50 2.14 7.85
CA ARG A 98 -11.50 2.14 6.38
C ARG A 98 -10.76 0.91 5.82
N THR A 99 -10.85 -0.26 6.46
CA THR A 99 -10.02 -1.44 6.09
C THR A 99 -10.03 -1.77 4.60
N PRO A 100 -11.20 -1.94 3.93
CA PRO A 100 -11.19 -2.31 2.51
C PRO A 100 -10.51 -1.25 1.63
N VAL A 101 -10.77 0.03 1.89
CA VAL A 101 -10.22 1.14 1.09
C VAL A 101 -8.72 1.30 1.35
N ARG A 102 -8.28 1.22 2.61
CA ARG A 102 -6.86 1.27 2.97
C ARG A 102 -6.10 0.10 2.36
N TYR A 103 -6.68 -1.10 2.40
CA TYR A 103 -6.12 -2.29 1.78
C TYR A 103 -5.95 -2.10 0.27
N ASP A 104 -7.02 -1.74 -0.42
CA ASP A 104 -7.03 -1.53 -1.88
C ASP A 104 -6.01 -0.47 -2.32
N ARG A 105 -5.92 0.68 -1.64
CA ARG A 105 -4.90 1.72 -1.93
C ARG A 105 -3.46 1.27 -1.69
N THR A 106 -3.24 0.43 -0.68
CA THR A 106 -1.89 -0.09 -0.43
C THR A 106 -1.50 -1.08 -1.53
N MET A 107 -2.42 -1.97 -1.91
CA MET A 107 -2.21 -2.90 -3.03
C MET A 107 -2.04 -2.17 -4.36
N GLU A 108 -2.76 -1.07 -4.58
CA GLU A 108 -2.61 -0.20 -5.75
C GLU A 108 -1.18 0.34 -5.84
N TYR A 109 -0.66 0.92 -4.76
CA TYR A 109 0.71 1.44 -4.73
C TYR A 109 1.75 0.35 -5.02
N PHE A 110 1.65 -0.81 -4.34
CA PHE A 110 2.57 -1.91 -4.61
C PHE A 110 2.46 -2.43 -6.05
N ALA A 111 1.25 -2.57 -6.59
CA ALA A 111 1.07 -2.98 -7.98
C ALA A 111 1.69 -1.96 -8.95
N ALA A 112 1.50 -0.67 -8.69
CA ALA A 112 2.07 0.40 -9.51
C ALA A 112 3.60 0.39 -9.50
N VAL A 113 4.24 0.19 -8.34
CA VAL A 113 5.71 0.09 -8.26
C VAL A 113 6.25 -1.01 -9.17
N LEU A 114 5.50 -2.10 -9.30
CA LEU A 114 5.91 -3.26 -10.05
C LEU A 114 5.65 -3.11 -11.54
N THR A 115 4.56 -2.47 -11.95
CA THR A 115 4.06 -2.59 -13.33
C THR A 115 3.63 -1.30 -14.01
N ALA A 116 3.44 -0.19 -13.28
CA ALA A 116 3.11 1.09 -13.90
C ALA A 116 4.28 1.61 -14.75
N ASP A 117 3.99 2.52 -15.67
CA ASP A 117 5.02 3.26 -16.38
C ASP A 117 5.81 4.18 -15.42
N ALA A 118 7.01 4.58 -15.84
CA ALA A 118 7.96 5.31 -15.01
C ALA A 118 7.39 6.65 -14.51
N GLN A 119 6.59 7.32 -15.33
CA GLN A 119 5.97 8.61 -14.98
C GLN A 119 4.92 8.44 -13.89
N THR A 120 3.95 7.54 -14.08
CA THR A 120 2.88 7.26 -13.12
C THR A 120 3.45 6.92 -11.75
N MET A 121 4.39 5.97 -11.70
CA MET A 121 4.94 5.52 -10.42
C MET A 121 5.79 6.59 -9.72
N THR A 122 6.58 7.38 -10.47
CA THR A 122 7.37 8.47 -9.89
C THR A 122 6.45 9.48 -9.17
N ARG A 123 5.33 9.84 -9.77
CA ARG A 123 4.34 10.75 -9.18
C ARG A 123 3.59 10.16 -8.01
N MET A 124 3.22 8.88 -8.09
CA MET A 124 2.61 8.19 -6.94
C MET A 124 3.53 8.19 -5.73
N SER A 125 4.85 8.07 -5.94
CA SER A 125 5.85 8.19 -4.87
C SER A 125 5.88 9.61 -4.28
N ASP A 126 5.85 10.66 -5.11
CA ASP A 126 5.83 12.06 -4.63
C ASP A 126 4.56 12.37 -3.82
N ILE A 127 3.40 11.87 -4.27
CA ILE A 127 2.14 11.97 -3.52
C ILE A 127 2.26 11.22 -2.17
N LEU A 128 2.81 10.00 -2.18
CA LEU A 128 2.98 9.20 -0.96
C LEU A 128 3.81 9.94 0.09
N MET A 129 4.90 10.60 -0.32
CA MET A 129 5.75 11.37 0.57
C MET A 129 4.98 12.45 1.32
N LYS A 130 4.11 13.19 0.61
CA LYS A 130 3.24 14.21 1.21
C LYS A 130 2.17 13.61 2.12
N VAL A 131 1.54 12.50 1.72
CA VAL A 131 0.52 11.80 2.55
C VAL A 131 1.11 11.33 3.87
N HIS A 132 2.30 10.72 3.83
CA HIS A 132 2.99 10.24 5.03
C HIS A 132 3.53 11.38 5.91
N ASP A 133 3.70 12.58 5.36
CA ASP A 133 4.28 13.71 6.09
C ASP A 133 3.43 14.17 7.28
N ARG A 134 2.12 13.93 7.21
CA ARG A 134 1.17 14.21 8.30
C ARG A 134 1.12 13.09 9.35
N SER A 135 1.73 11.94 9.11
CA SER A 135 1.69 10.81 10.05
C SER A 135 2.93 10.83 10.93
N PHE A 136 2.89 11.66 11.97
CA PHE A 136 3.94 11.73 13.00
C PHE A 136 3.33 12.01 14.37
N GLY A 137 4.06 11.66 15.43
CA GLY A 137 3.61 11.85 16.80
C GLY A 137 4.50 11.14 17.82
N VAL A 138 4.01 11.02 19.05
CA VAL A 138 4.70 10.30 20.13
C VAL A 138 4.14 8.90 20.24
N ASN A 139 5.01 7.90 20.28
CA ASN A 139 4.66 6.53 20.58
C ASN A 139 4.32 6.39 22.07
N PRO A 140 3.07 6.07 22.44
CA PRO A 140 2.66 6.00 23.84
C PRO A 140 3.30 4.82 24.60
N VAL A 141 3.86 3.83 23.90
CA VAL A 141 4.46 2.63 24.50
C VAL A 141 5.95 2.82 24.79
N THR A 142 6.69 3.41 23.85
CA THR A 142 8.16 3.58 23.96
C THR A 142 8.57 4.97 24.40
N GLY A 143 7.70 5.99 24.23
CA GLY A 143 8.04 7.40 24.39
C GLY A 143 8.83 8.01 23.22
N ASN A 144 9.18 7.21 22.20
CA ASN A 144 9.86 7.69 21.00
C ASN A 144 8.93 8.58 20.16
N ASN A 145 9.52 9.38 19.28
CA ASN A 145 8.77 10.01 18.20
C ASN A 145 8.69 9.06 17.01
N PHE A 146 7.48 8.82 16.51
CA PHE A 146 7.28 8.13 15.25
C PHE A 146 7.02 9.14 14.13
N GLU A 147 7.42 8.76 12.91
CA GLU A 147 6.96 9.39 11.67
C GLU A 147 6.87 8.32 10.57
N ALA A 148 5.84 8.39 9.72
CA ALA A 148 5.66 7.39 8.67
C ALA A 148 6.77 7.45 7.63
N ASN A 149 7.37 8.61 7.37
CA ASN A 149 8.51 8.76 6.47
C ASN A 149 9.87 8.40 7.12
N ASN A 150 9.91 7.78 8.31
CA ASN A 150 11.17 7.41 8.94
C ASN A 150 11.92 6.37 8.08
N PRO A 151 13.20 6.61 7.70
CA PRO A 151 13.95 5.71 6.82
C PRO A 151 14.13 4.29 7.37
N ASP A 152 14.31 4.17 8.68
CA ASP A 152 14.53 2.90 9.35
C ASP A 152 13.24 2.09 9.35
N SER A 153 12.10 2.69 9.73
CA SER A 153 10.79 2.03 9.68
C SER A 153 10.38 1.67 8.25
N GLN A 154 10.67 2.53 7.26
CA GLN A 154 10.41 2.24 5.84
C GLN A 154 11.29 1.09 5.33
N LEU A 155 12.56 1.03 5.72
CA LEU A 155 13.44 -0.10 5.40
C LEU A 155 12.90 -1.41 5.99
N TRP A 156 12.43 -1.39 7.24
CA TRP A 156 11.78 -2.54 7.85
C TRP A 156 10.58 -3.03 7.04
N ILE A 157 9.62 -2.13 6.73
CA ILE A 157 8.44 -2.43 5.90
C ILE A 157 8.85 -3.05 4.57
N HIS A 158 9.80 -2.43 3.89
CA HIS A 158 10.21 -2.84 2.56
C HIS A 158 10.81 -4.25 2.56
N VAL A 159 11.77 -4.51 3.45
CA VAL A 159 12.42 -5.83 3.54
C VAL A 159 11.44 -6.90 4.03
N THR A 160 10.52 -6.59 4.96
CA THR A 160 9.49 -7.54 5.39
C THR A 160 8.48 -7.85 4.28
N ALA A 161 8.11 -6.86 3.46
CA ALA A 161 7.21 -7.04 2.33
C ALA A 161 7.84 -7.96 1.28
N TRP A 162 9.02 -7.60 0.77
CA TRP A 162 9.74 -8.40 -0.24
C TRP A 162 10.06 -9.81 0.25
N HIS A 163 10.54 -9.95 1.49
CA HIS A 163 10.74 -11.29 2.06
C HIS A 163 9.42 -12.08 2.17
N SER A 164 8.30 -11.44 2.52
CA SER A 164 7.01 -12.13 2.60
C SER A 164 6.55 -12.63 1.24
N MET A 165 6.71 -11.83 0.19
CA MET A 165 6.34 -12.21 -1.18
C MET A 165 7.14 -13.43 -1.64
N LEU A 166 8.47 -13.37 -1.53
CA LEU A 166 9.32 -14.51 -1.86
C LEU A 166 9.00 -15.73 -0.99
N TYR A 167 8.86 -15.54 0.33
CA TYR A 167 8.55 -16.67 1.23
C TYR A 167 7.26 -17.37 0.84
N ILE A 168 6.19 -16.64 0.52
CA ILE A 168 4.91 -17.24 0.11
C ILE A 168 5.01 -17.90 -1.26
N TYR A 169 5.69 -17.28 -2.21
CA TYR A 169 6.00 -17.89 -3.51
C TYR A 169 6.67 -19.26 -3.32
N GLU A 170 7.72 -19.33 -2.49
CA GLU A 170 8.47 -20.58 -2.28
C GLU A 170 7.68 -21.61 -1.49
N LYS A 171 6.84 -21.17 -0.53
CA LYS A 171 6.10 -22.08 0.35
C LYS A 171 4.87 -22.69 -0.32
N PHE A 172 4.11 -21.87 -1.04
CA PHE A 172 2.83 -22.27 -1.64
C PHE A 172 2.91 -22.51 -3.15
N GLY A 173 3.88 -21.89 -3.83
CA GLY A 173 4.09 -21.98 -5.26
C GLY A 173 5.04 -23.10 -5.68
N PRO A 174 5.78 -22.91 -6.79
CA PRO A 174 6.60 -23.96 -7.42
C PRO A 174 7.76 -24.47 -6.58
N GLY A 175 8.24 -23.69 -5.61
CA GLY A 175 9.38 -24.03 -4.76
C GLY A 175 10.38 -22.88 -4.67
N LYS A 176 11.57 -23.18 -4.15
CA LYS A 176 12.65 -22.18 -4.02
C LYS A 176 13.13 -21.69 -5.36
N LEU A 177 13.50 -20.42 -5.43
CA LEU A 177 14.17 -19.88 -6.60
C LEU A 177 15.57 -20.50 -6.78
N PRO A 178 16.02 -20.68 -8.03
CA PRO A 178 17.44 -20.79 -8.34
C PRO A 178 18.24 -19.63 -7.73
N ARG A 179 19.51 -19.86 -7.41
CA ARG A 179 20.33 -18.91 -6.65
C ARG A 179 20.59 -17.60 -7.40
N ASP A 180 20.75 -17.68 -8.71
CA ASP A 180 20.88 -16.55 -9.63
C ASP A 180 19.59 -15.71 -9.68
N GLU A 181 18.43 -16.34 -9.86
CA GLU A 181 17.13 -15.65 -9.79
C GLU A 181 16.90 -14.99 -8.41
N GLU A 182 17.26 -15.68 -7.32
CA GLU A 182 17.15 -15.12 -5.98
C GLU A 182 18.05 -13.89 -5.78
N ASN A 183 19.30 -13.92 -6.26
CA ASN A 183 20.18 -12.76 -6.19
C ASN A 183 19.60 -11.59 -6.99
N GLU A 184 19.09 -11.84 -8.20
CA GLU A 184 18.42 -10.82 -9.01
C GLU A 184 17.19 -10.25 -8.29
N TYR A 185 16.42 -11.08 -7.58
CA TYR A 185 15.25 -10.64 -6.82
C TYR A 185 15.62 -9.63 -5.72
N TRP A 186 16.71 -9.86 -5.00
CA TRP A 186 17.18 -8.93 -3.97
C TRP A 186 17.84 -7.67 -4.54
N GLU A 187 18.43 -7.73 -5.72
CA GLU A 187 18.87 -6.54 -6.46
C GLU A 187 17.67 -5.71 -6.95
N GLN A 188 16.63 -6.38 -7.46
CA GLN A 188 15.39 -5.70 -7.89
C GLN A 188 14.60 -5.09 -6.72
N MET A 189 14.69 -5.68 -5.52
CA MET A 189 14.20 -5.04 -4.29
C MET A 189 14.82 -3.66 -4.08
N ALA A 190 16.10 -3.48 -4.44
CA ALA A 190 16.78 -2.18 -4.34
C ALA A 190 16.12 -1.10 -5.19
N VAL A 191 15.82 -1.46 -6.44
CA VAL A 191 15.19 -0.55 -7.42
C VAL A 191 13.86 -0.05 -6.88
N SER A 192 13.04 -0.94 -6.31
CA SER A 192 11.76 -0.59 -5.71
C SER A 192 11.89 0.27 -4.44
N ALA A 193 12.97 0.12 -3.67
CA ALA A 193 13.18 0.90 -2.45
C ALA A 193 13.37 2.41 -2.73
N ALA A 194 13.74 2.78 -3.96
CA ALA A 194 13.95 4.17 -4.37
C ALA A 194 12.66 5.02 -4.46
N PHE A 195 11.49 4.40 -4.26
CA PHE A 195 10.19 5.10 -4.19
C PHE A 195 9.73 5.39 -2.77
N GLN A 196 10.56 5.10 -1.77
CA GLN A 196 10.35 5.36 -0.35
C GLN A 196 11.61 6.03 0.22
N PRO A 197 11.55 6.70 1.39
CA PRO A 197 12.68 7.43 1.96
C PRO A 197 13.71 6.49 2.61
N ILE A 198 14.20 5.51 1.85
CA ILE A 198 15.12 4.47 2.28
C ILE A 198 16.53 4.80 1.78
N ARG A 199 17.51 4.70 2.69
CA ARG A 199 18.93 4.79 2.35
C ARG A 199 19.34 3.57 1.54
N GLN A 200 19.83 3.80 0.32
CA GLN A 200 20.10 2.73 -0.63
C GLN A 200 21.26 1.82 -0.19
N GLU A 201 22.19 2.37 0.58
CA GLU A 201 23.35 1.72 1.17
C GLU A 201 23.00 0.76 2.32
N ASP A 202 21.85 0.94 2.97
CA ASP A 202 21.42 0.10 4.10
C ASP A 202 20.68 -1.17 3.67
N LEU A 203 20.28 -1.24 2.39
CA LEU A 203 19.45 -2.32 1.89
C LEU A 203 20.25 -3.64 1.73
N PRO A 204 19.73 -4.76 2.24
CA PRO A 204 20.33 -6.06 1.97
C PRO A 204 20.13 -6.45 0.50
N ARG A 205 21.14 -7.06 -0.11
CA ARG A 205 21.19 -7.46 -1.53
C ARG A 205 21.24 -8.98 -1.74
N THR A 206 21.18 -9.75 -0.67
CA THR A 206 21.22 -11.21 -0.69
C THR A 206 20.38 -11.77 0.45
N ARG A 207 19.92 -13.02 0.33
CA ARG A 207 19.19 -13.70 1.42
C ARG A 207 19.99 -13.72 2.73
N GLY A 208 21.31 -13.88 2.66
CA GLY A 208 22.17 -13.84 3.85
C GLY A 208 22.16 -12.47 4.53
N GLN A 209 22.23 -11.38 3.76
CA GLN A 209 22.12 -10.02 4.29
C GLN A 209 20.70 -9.73 4.81
N VAL A 210 19.65 -10.24 4.15
CA VAL A 210 18.26 -10.11 4.63
C VAL A 210 18.08 -10.82 5.98
N GLN A 211 18.64 -12.02 6.12
CA GLN A 211 18.64 -12.75 7.39
C GLN A 211 19.37 -11.96 8.47
N LYS A 212 20.57 -11.45 8.17
CA LYS A 212 21.32 -10.59 9.10
C LYS A 212 20.53 -9.36 9.50
N PHE A 213 19.91 -8.66 8.54
CA PHE A 213 19.07 -7.50 8.79
C PHE A 213 17.94 -7.83 9.78
N PHE A 214 17.24 -8.95 9.61
CA PHE A 214 16.20 -9.36 10.55
C PHE A 214 16.74 -9.74 11.93
N ASP A 215 17.91 -10.37 12.00
CA ASP A 215 18.55 -10.69 13.28
C ASP A 215 18.99 -9.43 14.02
N ASP A 216 19.50 -8.42 13.31
CA ASP A 216 19.85 -7.11 13.86
C ASP A 216 18.60 -6.30 14.28
N TRP A 217 17.46 -6.47 13.58
CA TRP A 217 16.21 -5.79 13.90
C TRP A 217 15.48 -6.39 15.09
N ARG A 218 15.64 -7.70 15.31
CA ARG A 218 14.98 -8.46 16.37
C ARG A 218 14.95 -7.78 17.76
N PRO A 219 16.05 -7.21 18.30
CA PRO A 219 16.02 -6.56 19.61
C PRO A 219 15.14 -5.29 19.67
N LYS A 220 14.77 -4.70 18.53
CA LYS A 220 13.88 -3.53 18.45
C LYS A 220 12.39 -3.90 18.50
N LEU A 221 12.07 -5.18 18.27
CA LEU A 221 10.68 -5.63 18.15
C LEU A 221 9.97 -5.64 19.50
N SER A 222 8.70 -5.22 19.49
CA SER A 222 7.87 -5.16 20.67
C SER A 222 6.50 -5.79 20.43
N ALA A 223 5.96 -6.43 21.48
CA ALA A 223 4.57 -6.86 21.51
C ALA A 223 3.75 -5.76 22.20
N SER A 224 2.97 -5.01 21.43
CA SER A 224 2.05 -3.99 21.96
C SER A 224 0.60 -4.42 21.79
N GLU A 225 -0.31 -3.81 22.57
CA GLU A 225 -1.75 -4.03 22.42
C GLU A 225 -2.23 -3.70 21.02
N ALA A 226 -1.74 -2.59 20.45
CA ALA A 226 -2.02 -2.18 19.08
C ALA A 226 -1.54 -3.22 18.07
N ALA A 227 -0.35 -3.82 18.25
CA ALA A 227 0.18 -4.86 17.36
C ALA A 227 -0.68 -6.12 17.37
N ILE A 228 -1.08 -6.58 18.56
CA ILE A 228 -1.93 -7.76 18.72
C ILE A 228 -3.32 -7.50 18.14
N ARG A 229 -3.92 -6.33 18.43
CA ARG A 229 -5.24 -5.94 17.95
C ARG A 229 -5.28 -5.81 16.42
N ASN A 230 -4.28 -5.13 15.83
CA ASN A 230 -4.18 -5.00 14.37
C ASN A 230 -3.99 -6.36 13.72
N THR A 231 -3.16 -7.23 14.31
CA THR A 231 -2.96 -8.59 13.80
C THR A 231 -4.25 -9.40 13.82
N ASP A 232 -5.02 -9.36 14.90
CA ASP A 232 -6.29 -10.08 14.98
C ASP A 232 -7.28 -9.62 13.89
N HIS A 233 -7.37 -8.31 13.67
CA HIS A 233 -8.23 -7.69 12.65
C HIS A 233 -7.82 -8.05 11.22
N ILE A 234 -6.52 -8.01 10.91
CA ILE A 234 -5.98 -8.37 9.60
C ILE A 234 -6.19 -9.85 9.31
N LEU A 235 -6.00 -10.71 10.32
CA LEU A 235 -6.24 -12.15 10.20
C LEU A 235 -7.72 -12.50 10.03
N ASP A 236 -8.64 -11.54 10.21
CA ASP A 236 -10.07 -11.66 9.88
C ASP A 236 -10.39 -11.12 8.47
N GLY A 237 -9.42 -11.17 7.54
CA GLY A 237 -9.49 -10.60 6.19
C GLY A 237 -10.76 -10.89 5.38
N PHE A 238 -11.37 -12.07 5.52
CA PHE A 238 -12.63 -12.39 4.84
C PHE A 238 -13.81 -11.53 5.32
N ARG A 239 -13.81 -11.07 6.57
CA ARG A 239 -14.80 -10.11 7.07
C ARG A 239 -14.40 -8.67 6.79
N THR A 240 -13.11 -8.37 6.93
CA THR A 240 -12.63 -6.99 6.96
C THR A 240 -12.32 -6.41 5.58
N ILE A 241 -11.94 -7.26 4.62
CA ILE A 241 -11.66 -6.86 3.23
C ILE A 241 -12.85 -7.15 2.33
N GLU A 242 -13.57 -8.25 2.55
CA GLU A 242 -14.66 -8.70 1.67
C GLU A 242 -15.99 -8.95 2.39
N PRO A 243 -16.59 -7.90 2.98
CA PRO A 243 -17.84 -8.03 3.73
C PRO A 243 -19.03 -8.49 2.87
N ASP A 244 -18.93 -8.36 1.54
CA ASP A 244 -19.97 -8.75 0.59
C ASP A 244 -19.99 -10.27 0.29
N LEU A 245 -19.17 -11.08 0.96
CA LEU A 245 -19.22 -12.55 0.82
C LEU A 245 -20.43 -13.12 1.56
N PRO A 246 -21.09 -14.17 1.03
CA PRO A 246 -22.14 -14.87 1.78
C PRO A 246 -21.64 -15.32 3.16
N ASN A 247 -22.44 -15.09 4.20
CA ASN A 247 -22.05 -15.35 5.60
C ASN A 247 -21.54 -16.78 5.84
N TRP A 248 -22.13 -17.77 5.17
CA TRP A 248 -21.71 -19.17 5.28
C TRP A 248 -20.29 -19.39 4.73
N PHE A 249 -19.93 -18.69 3.65
CA PHE A 249 -18.60 -18.76 3.04
C PHE A 249 -17.56 -18.08 3.92
N ILE A 250 -17.88 -16.91 4.48
CA ILE A 250 -17.04 -16.25 5.48
C ILE A 250 -16.80 -17.17 6.66
N TRP A 251 -17.86 -17.78 7.21
CA TRP A 251 -17.77 -18.65 8.38
C TRP A 251 -16.84 -19.85 8.15
N LEU A 252 -16.95 -20.51 6.99
CA LEU A 252 -16.08 -21.64 6.62
C LEU A 252 -14.65 -21.22 6.27
N GLY A 253 -14.53 -20.15 5.49
CA GLY A 253 -13.27 -19.75 4.87
C GLY A 253 -12.33 -18.97 5.80
N ARG A 254 -12.88 -18.16 6.70
CA ARG A 254 -12.13 -17.35 7.67
C ARG A 254 -11.12 -18.16 8.51
N PRO A 255 -11.50 -19.28 9.17
CA PRO A 255 -10.51 -20.08 9.91
C PRO A 255 -9.44 -20.69 8.98
N VAL A 256 -9.79 -21.00 7.73
CA VAL A 256 -8.86 -21.60 6.75
C VAL A 256 -7.82 -20.58 6.27
N LEU A 257 -8.23 -19.34 5.99
CA LEU A 257 -7.30 -18.25 5.65
C LEU A 257 -6.43 -17.88 6.86
N ARG A 258 -7.04 -17.66 8.03
CA ARG A 258 -6.30 -17.26 9.23
C ARG A 258 -5.18 -18.26 9.58
N ARG A 259 -5.50 -19.56 9.55
CA ARG A 259 -4.52 -20.60 9.88
C ARG A 259 -3.40 -20.71 8.83
N SER A 260 -3.69 -20.45 7.56
CA SER A 260 -2.66 -20.44 6.52
C SER A 260 -1.70 -19.27 6.65
N ILE A 261 -2.18 -18.09 7.07
CA ILE A 261 -1.31 -16.94 7.36
C ILE A 261 -0.46 -17.24 8.60
N ILE A 262 -1.06 -17.70 9.71
CA ILE A 262 -0.30 -18.03 10.95
C ILE A 262 0.78 -19.08 10.70
N ALA A 263 0.53 -20.03 9.79
CA ALA A 263 1.49 -21.05 9.40
C ALA A 263 2.79 -20.50 8.79
N THR A 264 2.78 -19.24 8.33
CA THR A 264 3.89 -18.57 7.64
C THR A 264 4.74 -17.69 8.55
N TYR A 265 4.28 -17.44 9.78
CA TYR A 265 5.06 -16.67 10.76
C TYR A 265 6.21 -17.48 11.35
N PRO A 266 7.36 -16.83 11.61
CA PRO A 266 8.36 -17.36 12.53
C PRO A 266 7.70 -17.71 13.87
N ARG A 267 7.92 -18.92 14.36
CA ARG A 267 7.20 -19.43 15.54
C ARG A 267 7.43 -18.59 16.80
N TRP A 268 8.61 -18.00 16.92
CA TRP A 268 8.98 -17.16 18.06
C TRP A 268 8.28 -15.80 18.04
N MET A 269 7.81 -15.31 16.88
CA MET A 269 7.04 -14.06 16.75
C MET A 269 5.55 -14.27 17.07
N ARG A 270 5.03 -15.50 16.95
CA ARG A 270 3.60 -15.79 17.15
C ARG A 270 3.05 -15.31 18.51
N PRO A 271 3.74 -15.52 19.65
CA PRO A 271 3.28 -14.98 20.93
C PRO A 271 3.25 -13.46 20.97
N MET A 272 4.20 -12.78 20.32
CA MET A 272 4.24 -11.31 20.23
C MET A 272 3.04 -10.75 19.44
N LEU A 273 2.57 -11.52 18.46
CA LEU A 273 1.39 -11.25 17.64
C LEU A 273 0.07 -11.72 18.28
N GLY A 274 0.11 -12.30 19.49
CA GLY A 274 -1.08 -12.82 20.17
C GLY A 274 -1.69 -14.08 19.52
N VAL A 275 -0.93 -14.81 18.71
CA VAL A 275 -1.42 -16.01 18.00
C VAL A 275 -0.70 -17.29 18.44
N LYS A 276 -1.40 -18.42 18.35
CA LYS A 276 -0.86 -19.75 18.64
C LYS A 276 -1.36 -20.75 17.60
N GLN A 277 -0.48 -21.64 17.16
CA GLN A 277 -0.82 -22.72 16.21
C GLN A 277 0.21 -23.85 16.30
N SER A 278 -0.25 -25.10 16.17
CA SER A 278 0.61 -26.29 16.22
C SER A 278 1.35 -26.53 14.89
N ARG A 279 2.45 -27.29 14.93
CA ARG A 279 3.23 -27.67 13.73
C ARG A 279 2.42 -28.49 12.73
N LEU A 280 1.54 -29.34 13.23
CA LEU A 280 0.62 -30.14 12.42
C LEU A 280 -0.34 -29.21 11.64
N MET A 281 -0.95 -28.25 12.34
CA MET A 281 -1.86 -27.29 11.71
C MET A 281 -1.14 -26.40 10.69
N ASP A 282 0.12 -26.02 10.94
CA ASP A 282 0.94 -25.29 9.96
C ASP A 282 1.04 -26.09 8.64
N SER A 283 1.36 -27.38 8.75
CA SER A 283 1.59 -28.25 7.60
C SER A 283 0.30 -28.51 6.83
N LEU A 284 -0.80 -28.79 7.54
CA LEU A 284 -2.13 -28.98 6.95
C LEU A 284 -2.61 -27.71 6.25
N SER A 285 -2.49 -26.55 6.89
CA SER A 285 -2.92 -25.28 6.32
C SER A 285 -2.18 -24.98 5.02
N ILE A 286 -0.88 -25.27 4.97
CA ILE A 286 -0.11 -25.08 3.73
C ILE A 286 -0.56 -26.07 2.65
N ALA A 287 -0.73 -27.34 2.99
CA ALA A 287 -1.11 -28.38 2.04
C ALA A 287 -2.48 -28.11 1.39
N VAL A 288 -3.44 -27.59 2.15
CA VAL A 288 -4.80 -27.25 1.66
C VAL A 288 -4.78 -26.14 0.61
N TRP A 289 -3.90 -25.14 0.75
CA TRP A 289 -3.86 -23.98 -0.15
C TRP A 289 -3.03 -24.19 -1.42
N LYS A 290 -2.10 -25.15 -1.44
CA LYS A 290 -1.26 -25.43 -2.63
C LYS A 290 -2.09 -25.75 -3.89
N PRO A 291 -3.08 -26.68 -3.86
CA PRO A 291 -3.91 -26.96 -5.03
C PRO A 291 -4.70 -25.73 -5.49
N PHE A 292 -5.23 -24.94 -4.56
CA PHE A 292 -5.97 -23.73 -4.86
C PHE A 292 -5.10 -22.73 -5.65
N TYR A 293 -3.87 -22.50 -5.19
CA TYR A 293 -2.95 -21.61 -5.91
C TYR A 293 -2.48 -22.18 -7.23
N LYS A 294 -2.27 -23.49 -7.34
CA LYS A 294 -1.98 -24.12 -8.62
C LYS A 294 -3.11 -23.89 -9.63
N VAL A 295 -4.38 -23.91 -9.20
CA VAL A 295 -5.52 -23.61 -10.09
C VAL A 295 -5.52 -22.14 -10.52
N LEU A 296 -5.28 -21.20 -9.60
CA LEU A 296 -5.23 -19.77 -9.92
C LEU A 296 -4.05 -19.42 -10.84
N ASP A 297 -2.88 -19.99 -10.59
CA ASP A 297 -1.66 -19.74 -11.35
C ASP A 297 -1.79 -20.22 -12.81
N ASN A 298 -2.52 -21.32 -13.02
CA ASN A 298 -2.85 -21.81 -14.37
C ASN A 298 -4.05 -21.12 -15.01
N ASN A 299 -4.73 -20.20 -14.32
CA ASN A 299 -5.91 -19.50 -14.83
C ASN A 299 -5.87 -18.00 -14.50
N PRO A 300 -5.10 -17.20 -15.28
CA PRO A 300 -4.97 -15.76 -15.06
C PRO A 300 -6.31 -15.00 -15.04
N LYS A 301 -7.31 -15.45 -15.82
CA LYS A 301 -8.65 -14.84 -15.83
C LYS A 301 -9.39 -15.04 -14.51
N LEU A 302 -9.33 -16.24 -13.95
CA LEU A 302 -9.90 -16.53 -12.63
C LEU A 302 -9.18 -15.74 -11.54
N PHE A 303 -7.86 -15.62 -11.65
CA PHE A 303 -7.07 -14.84 -10.71
C PHE A 303 -7.42 -13.34 -10.78
N LEU A 304 -7.52 -12.75 -11.98
CA LEU A 304 -7.99 -11.38 -12.17
C LEU A 304 -9.40 -11.15 -11.64
N TRP A 305 -10.31 -12.11 -11.86
CA TRP A 305 -11.65 -12.04 -11.30
C TRP A 305 -11.63 -11.97 -9.76
N LEU A 306 -10.75 -12.72 -9.11
CA LEU A 306 -10.56 -12.68 -7.66
C LEU A 306 -9.95 -11.35 -7.21
N LEU A 307 -8.90 -10.87 -7.88
CA LEU A 307 -8.26 -9.58 -7.57
C LEU A 307 -9.23 -8.41 -7.70
N LYS A 308 -10.07 -8.40 -8.73
CA LYS A 308 -11.09 -7.36 -8.93
C LYS A 308 -12.08 -7.26 -7.78
N ARG A 309 -12.30 -8.36 -7.04
CA ARG A 309 -13.18 -8.38 -5.88
C ARG A 309 -12.47 -7.76 -4.66
N ILE A 310 -11.23 -8.20 -4.39
CA ILE A 310 -10.49 -7.89 -3.18
C ILE A 310 -9.85 -6.49 -3.23
N CYS A 311 -9.20 -6.16 -4.33
CA CYS A 311 -8.43 -4.94 -4.54
C CYS A 311 -8.63 -4.39 -5.97
N PRO A 312 -9.82 -3.81 -6.28
CA PRO A 312 -10.17 -3.36 -7.62
C PRO A 312 -9.23 -2.28 -8.18
N ARG A 313 -8.63 -1.40 -7.37
CA ARG A 313 -7.69 -0.37 -7.85
C ARG A 313 -6.38 -0.97 -8.33
N ALA A 314 -5.91 -2.03 -7.68
CA ALA A 314 -4.68 -2.72 -8.09
C ALA A 314 -4.82 -3.45 -9.44
N VAL A 315 -6.05 -3.75 -9.88
CA VAL A 315 -6.28 -4.50 -11.14
C VAL A 315 -5.73 -3.75 -12.34
N ARG A 316 -5.87 -2.42 -12.42
CA ARG A 316 -5.39 -1.63 -13.57
C ARG A 316 -3.88 -1.80 -13.81
N TYR A 317 -3.13 -2.07 -12.74
CA TYR A 317 -1.69 -2.31 -12.77
C TYR A 317 -1.34 -3.81 -12.91
N MET A 318 -2.09 -4.70 -12.27
CA MET A 318 -1.82 -6.15 -12.32
C MET A 318 -2.30 -6.83 -13.60
N GLU A 319 -3.34 -6.30 -14.25
CA GLU A 319 -3.91 -6.88 -15.48
C GLU A 319 -2.92 -6.95 -16.64
N PRO A 320 -2.18 -5.87 -16.98
CA PRO A 320 -1.14 -5.96 -18.00
C PRO A 320 -0.08 -7.03 -17.70
N LEU A 321 0.32 -7.17 -16.45
CA LEU A 321 1.27 -8.21 -16.05
C LEU A 321 0.68 -9.61 -16.25
N LEU A 322 -0.54 -9.85 -15.75
CA LEU A 322 -1.15 -11.19 -15.77
C LEU A 322 -1.59 -11.64 -17.17
N LEU A 323 -1.97 -10.69 -18.02
CA LEU A 323 -2.32 -10.95 -19.42
C LEU A 323 -1.12 -10.82 -20.38
N LYS A 324 0.07 -10.46 -19.85
CA LYS A 324 1.29 -10.21 -20.63
C LYS A 324 1.08 -9.16 -21.74
N THR A 325 0.36 -8.10 -21.41
CA THR A 325 0.13 -6.97 -22.31
C THR A 325 1.36 -6.06 -22.30
N PRO A 326 2.09 -5.91 -23.43
CA PRO A 326 3.28 -5.08 -23.49
C PRO A 326 2.93 -3.59 -23.33
N ALA A 327 3.86 -2.81 -22.79
CA ALA A 327 3.77 -1.36 -22.85
C ALA A 327 3.96 -0.84 -24.30
N LYS A 328 3.64 0.43 -24.54
CA LYS A 328 3.86 1.07 -25.86
C LYS A 328 5.33 1.03 -26.27
N THR A 329 6.24 1.15 -25.31
CA THR A 329 7.68 0.99 -25.51
C THR A 329 8.25 0.00 -24.51
N PRO A 330 9.23 -0.84 -24.88
CA PRO A 330 9.83 -1.83 -23.98
C PRO A 330 10.86 -1.21 -23.02
N ARG A 331 10.85 0.12 -22.82
CA ARG A 331 11.88 0.82 -22.06
C ARG A 331 11.70 0.55 -20.57
N VAL A 332 12.82 0.30 -19.90
CA VAL A 332 12.92 0.24 -18.43
C VAL A 332 13.85 1.35 -17.98
N TYR A 333 13.48 2.04 -16.92
CA TYR A 333 14.20 3.18 -16.37
C TYR A 333 14.90 2.81 -15.06
N THR A 334 15.96 3.53 -14.73
CA THR A 334 16.41 3.59 -13.33
C THR A 334 15.62 4.68 -12.59
N PRO A 335 15.41 4.55 -11.26
CA PRO A 335 14.70 5.55 -10.47
C PRO A 335 15.26 6.97 -10.63
N GLU A 336 16.58 7.12 -10.73
CA GLU A 336 17.26 8.42 -10.86
C GLU A 336 17.01 9.08 -12.22
N VAL A 337 16.85 8.28 -13.28
CA VAL A 337 16.51 8.82 -14.61
C VAL A 337 15.04 9.19 -14.64
N ALA A 338 14.14 8.32 -14.16
CA ALA A 338 12.71 8.57 -14.16
C ALA A 338 12.35 9.83 -13.36
N ARG A 339 12.93 10.03 -12.17
CA ARG A 339 12.72 11.23 -11.35
C ARG A 339 13.10 12.52 -12.06
N ARG A 340 14.26 12.56 -12.71
CA ARG A 340 14.71 13.73 -13.48
C ARG A 340 13.82 14.05 -14.68
N MET A 341 13.10 13.04 -15.21
CA MET A 341 12.26 13.20 -16.39
C MET A 341 10.80 13.54 -16.06
N TYR A 342 10.24 12.96 -14.99
CA TYR A 342 8.79 12.85 -14.86
C TYR A 342 8.18 13.33 -13.53
N GLY A 343 8.99 13.67 -12.53
CA GLY A 343 8.50 14.10 -11.22
C GLY A 343 9.51 14.95 -10.47
N ASN A 344 9.47 14.89 -9.14
CA ASN A 344 10.45 15.60 -8.33
C ASN A 344 11.85 14.97 -8.50
N PRO A 345 12.87 15.75 -8.92
CA PRO A 345 14.23 15.22 -9.09
C PRO A 345 14.86 14.78 -7.75
N LEU A 346 14.34 15.28 -6.62
CA LEU A 346 14.74 14.84 -5.30
C LEU A 346 14.29 13.39 -5.04
N THR A 347 15.19 12.61 -4.47
CA THR A 347 14.87 11.29 -3.91
C THR A 347 13.84 11.43 -2.78
N PRO A 348 13.05 10.39 -2.47
CA PRO A 348 12.14 10.44 -1.33
C PRO A 348 12.83 10.78 0.00
N LEU A 349 14.09 10.37 0.15
CA LEU A 349 14.88 10.69 1.34
C LEU A 349 15.16 12.20 1.43
N GLU A 350 15.55 12.84 0.33
CA GLU A 350 15.74 14.30 0.27
C GLU A 350 14.40 15.04 0.45
N GLN A 351 13.31 14.55 -0.16
CA GLN A 351 11.97 15.12 0.03
C GLN A 351 11.56 15.08 1.51
N ARG A 352 11.80 13.96 2.21
CA ARG A 352 11.58 13.86 3.66
C ARG A 352 12.38 14.91 4.42
N GLU A 353 13.65 15.11 4.09
CA GLU A 353 14.49 16.10 4.77
C GLU A 353 13.96 17.52 4.61
N GLU A 354 13.47 17.88 3.42
CA GLU A 354 12.82 19.18 3.19
C GLU A 354 11.53 19.33 3.99
N LEU A 355 10.68 18.31 3.97
CA LEU A 355 9.43 18.31 4.72
C LEU A 355 9.67 18.39 6.23
N LEU A 356 10.68 17.67 6.74
CA LEU A 356 11.08 17.73 8.15
C LEU A 356 11.59 19.13 8.52
N LYS A 357 12.41 19.77 7.68
CA LYS A 357 12.86 21.16 7.89
C LYS A 357 11.67 22.12 7.93
N LYS A 358 10.69 21.98 7.02
CA LYS A 358 9.46 22.78 7.05
C LYS A 358 8.69 22.60 8.37
N ARG A 359 8.51 21.36 8.84
CA ARG A 359 7.85 21.07 10.13
C ARG A 359 8.58 21.72 11.30
N GLN A 360 9.90 21.58 11.37
CA GLN A 360 10.72 22.18 12.42
C GLN A 360 10.72 23.72 12.38
N GLY A 361 10.59 24.31 11.19
CA GLY A 361 10.43 25.75 10.98
C GLY A 361 9.02 26.29 11.25
N GLY A 362 8.06 25.44 11.63
CA GLY A 362 6.67 25.85 11.93
C GLY A 362 5.81 26.15 10.70
N VAL A 363 6.30 25.86 9.50
CA VAL A 363 5.60 26.06 8.21
C VAL A 363 5.23 24.74 7.52
N GLY A 364 5.51 23.60 8.16
CA GLY A 364 5.19 22.28 7.64
C GLY A 364 3.80 21.78 8.03
N GLN A 365 3.44 20.61 7.52
CA GLN A 365 2.10 20.06 7.71
C GLN A 365 1.83 19.67 9.16
N LYS A 366 0.57 19.87 9.58
CA LYS A 366 0.09 19.40 10.89
C LYS A 366 -0.10 17.90 10.87
N SER A 367 0.24 17.26 12.00
CA SER A 367 -0.01 15.83 12.19
C SER A 367 -1.49 15.52 12.04
N TYR A 368 -1.82 14.35 11.51
CA TYR A 368 -3.17 13.82 11.57
C TYR A 368 -3.66 13.77 13.02
N GLY A 369 -4.92 14.12 13.23
CA GLY A 369 -5.57 13.87 14.51
C GLY A 369 -5.65 12.38 14.80
N HIS A 370 -5.68 12.01 16.08
CA HIS A 370 -5.94 10.62 16.44
C HIS A 370 -7.28 10.21 15.83
N ASN A 371 -7.33 9.04 15.17
CA ASN A 371 -8.56 8.54 14.58
C ASN A 371 -9.18 9.50 13.53
N HIS A 372 -8.35 10.25 12.79
CA HIS A 372 -8.80 11.28 11.85
C HIS A 372 -9.83 10.80 10.80
N THR A 373 -10.58 11.75 10.25
CA THR A 373 -11.55 11.51 9.17
C THR A 373 -11.26 12.34 7.93
N ASP A 374 -10.03 12.87 7.80
CA ASP A 374 -9.60 13.63 6.62
C ASP A 374 -9.95 12.89 5.32
N GLU A 375 -10.14 13.70 4.28
CA GLU A 375 -10.35 13.20 2.93
C GLU A 375 -9.18 12.33 2.49
N ILE A 376 -9.51 11.28 1.75
CA ILE A 376 -8.51 10.36 1.21
C ILE A 376 -7.91 11.03 -0.02
N LEU A 377 -6.62 11.35 0.07
CA LEU A 377 -5.83 11.73 -1.10
C LEU A 377 -5.65 10.49 -1.97
N GLU A 378 -6.41 10.39 -3.06
CA GLU A 378 -6.33 9.27 -3.99
C GLU A 378 -5.04 9.37 -4.83
N PHE A 379 -4.49 8.23 -5.26
CA PHE A 379 -3.47 8.20 -6.33
C PHE A 379 -4.11 8.34 -7.72
N ALA A 380 -5.42 8.62 -7.77
CA ALA A 380 -6.18 8.72 -9.00
C ALA A 380 -5.57 9.77 -9.91
N ASN A 381 -5.39 9.39 -11.19
CA ASN A 381 -4.84 10.23 -12.23
C ASN A 381 -3.34 10.61 -12.04
N ALA A 382 -2.54 9.81 -11.32
CA ALA A 382 -1.08 9.98 -11.32
C ALA A 382 -0.47 9.84 -12.75
N ASP A 383 -1.19 9.16 -13.63
CA ASP A 383 -0.96 9.06 -15.07
C ASP A 383 -1.25 10.38 -15.83
N ASP A 384 -1.99 11.31 -15.24
CA ASP A 384 -2.26 12.65 -15.78
C ASP A 384 -1.47 13.74 -15.03
N LEU A 385 -0.79 14.59 -15.81
CA LEU A 385 0.02 15.70 -15.29
C LEU A 385 -0.83 16.70 -14.49
N GLU A 386 -1.92 17.17 -15.09
CA GLU A 386 -2.71 18.26 -14.54
C GLU A 386 -3.47 17.81 -13.28
N ALA A 387 -3.97 16.57 -13.27
CA ALA A 387 -4.57 16.00 -12.08
C ALA A 387 -3.55 15.75 -10.95
N THR A 388 -2.32 15.33 -11.28
CA THR A 388 -1.26 15.17 -10.28
C THR A 388 -0.90 16.50 -9.64
N GLU A 389 -0.69 17.54 -10.45
CA GLU A 389 -0.41 18.90 -9.95
C GLU A 389 -1.54 19.37 -9.03
N LYS A 390 -2.80 19.20 -9.42
CA LYS A 390 -3.96 19.52 -8.56
C LYS A 390 -3.95 18.77 -7.23
N VAL A 391 -3.56 17.49 -7.20
CA VAL A 391 -3.46 16.73 -5.94
C VAL A 391 -2.31 17.26 -5.09
N LEU A 392 -1.16 17.54 -5.69
CA LEU A 392 0.00 18.08 -4.99
C LEU A 392 -0.27 19.50 -4.44
N ASP A 393 -0.98 20.33 -5.18
CA ASP A 393 -1.40 21.69 -4.82
C ASP A 393 -2.51 21.68 -3.76
N ALA A 394 -3.50 20.79 -3.87
CA ALA A 394 -4.54 20.65 -2.87
C ALA A 394 -3.97 20.26 -1.50
N ILE A 395 -2.89 19.48 -1.49
CA ILE A 395 -2.16 19.17 -0.25
C ILE A 395 -1.51 20.44 0.32
N GLU A 396 -0.99 21.33 -0.53
CA GLU A 396 -0.41 22.62 -0.13
C GLU A 396 -1.50 23.63 0.32
N GLU A 397 -2.69 23.64 -0.28
CA GLU A 397 -3.78 24.53 0.14
C GLU A 397 -4.39 24.16 1.51
N VAL A 398 -4.40 22.88 1.89
CA VAL A 398 -4.77 22.45 3.25
C VAL A 398 -3.83 23.10 4.30
N GLU A 399 -2.64 23.54 3.91
CA GLU A 399 -1.66 24.20 4.77
C GLU A 399 -2.05 25.64 5.16
N LEU A 400 -2.95 26.30 4.41
CA LEU A 400 -3.28 27.72 4.61
C LEU A 400 -4.56 28.00 5.39
N ARG A 401 -5.43 27.02 5.60
CA ARG A 401 -6.67 27.25 6.37
C ARG A 401 -6.38 27.17 7.88
N PRO A 402 -6.60 28.23 8.67
CA PRO A 402 -6.63 28.09 10.12
C PRO A 402 -7.73 27.08 10.47
N ALA A 403 -7.43 26.15 11.37
CA ALA A 403 -8.42 25.20 11.87
C ALA A 403 -9.54 26.01 12.54
N GLY A 404 -10.75 25.91 11.99
CA GLY A 404 -11.96 26.49 12.56
C GLY A 404 -12.37 25.81 13.86
#